data_AF-A0A0J7Y1X7-F1
#
_entry.id   AF-A0A0J7Y1X7-F1
#
_cell.length_a   1.000
_cell.length_b   1.000
_cell.length_c   1.000
_cell.angle_alpha   90.00
_cell.angle_beta   90.00
_cell.angle_gamma   90.00
#
_symmetry.space_group_name_H-M   'P 1'
#
loop_
_entity.id
_entity.type
_entity.pdbx_description
1 polymer ?
#
loop_
_entity_poly.entity_id
_entity_poly.type
_entity_poly.pdbx_seq_one_letter_code
_entity_poly.pdbx_strand_id
1 'polypeptide(L)' 'MKMTSVFDRAYFAERLERNRQLAAQSHNPVIRELHLEYVRLYEQMMEQPQSA' A
#
# COMPACT_ATOMS: atom_id res chain seq x y z
N MET A 1 -3.03 -27.57 -3.36
CA MET A 1 -3.67 -26.29 -3.00
C MET A 1 -2.57 -25.26 -2.82
N LYS A 2 -2.38 -24.34 -3.77
CA LYS A 2 -1.52 -23.17 -3.53
C LYS A 2 -2.30 -22.28 -2.57
N MET A 3 -1.79 -22.06 -1.36
CA MET A 3 -2.27 -20.97 -0.52
C MET A 3 -1.97 -19.70 -1.29
N THR A 4 -2.98 -19.11 -1.95
CA THR A 4 -2.88 -17.74 -2.44
C THR A 4 -2.58 -16.88 -1.22
N SER A 5 -1.37 -16.32 -1.17
CA SER A 5 -1.00 -15.38 -0.12
C SER A 5 -2.09 -14.32 -0.04
N VAL A 6 -2.65 -14.12 1.15
CA VAL A 6 -3.64 -13.05 1.39
C VAL A 6 -3.03 -11.67 1.12
N PHE A 7 -1.69 -11.60 1.04
CA PHE A 7 -0.89 -10.42 0.74
C PHE A 7 -0.25 -10.56 -0.64
N ASP A 8 -1.08 -10.59 -1.68
CA ASP A 8 -0.62 -10.60 -3.06
C ASP A 8 -0.54 -9.18 -3.66
N ARG A 9 -0.14 -9.08 -4.92
CA ARG A 9 -0.03 -7.79 -5.61
C ARG A 9 -1.35 -7.03 -5.64
N ALA A 10 -2.49 -7.71 -5.74
CA ALA A 10 -3.80 -7.08 -5.76
C ALA A 10 -4.14 -6.48 -4.37
N TYR A 11 -3.82 -7.19 -3.29
CA TYR A 11 -3.96 -6.70 -1.92
C TYR A 11 -3.23 -5.38 -1.68
N PHE A 12 -1.98 -5.27 -2.17
CA PHE A 12 -1.17 -4.05 -2.02
C PHE A 12 -1.64 -2.92 -2.95
N ALA A 13 -2.03 -3.24 -4.19
CA ALA A 13 -2.51 -2.24 -5.15
C ALA A 13 -3.79 -1.53 -4.67
N GLU A 14 -4.76 -2.26 -4.11
CA GLU A 14 -5.98 -1.66 -3.55
C GLU A 14 -5.66 -0.68 -2.42
N ARG A 15 -4.76 -1.08 -1.51
CA ARG A 15 -4.37 -0.25 -0.35
C ARG A 15 -3.52 0.94 -0.73
N LEU A 16 -2.68 0.80 -1.74
CA LEU A 16 -1.90 1.90 -2.29
C LEU A 16 -2.82 3.02 -2.77
N GLU A 17 -3.80 2.68 -3.62
CA GLU A 17 -4.76 3.65 -4.15
C GLU A 17 -5.59 4.29 -3.03
N ARG A 18 -6.07 3.47 -2.09
CA ARG A 18 -6.80 3.98 -0.91
C ARG A 18 -5.97 4.96 -0.08
N ASN A 19 -4.69 4.67 0.19
CA ASN A 19 -3.84 5.57 0.98
C ASN A 19 -3.54 6.89 0.23
N ARG A 20 -3.40 6.86 -1.09
CA ARG A 20 -3.27 8.09 -1.89
C ARG A 20 -4.50 8.99 -1.74
N GLN A 21 -5.69 8.42 -1.82
CA GLN A 21 -6.95 9.15 -1.64
C GLN A 21 -7.08 9.72 -0.22
N LEU A 22 -6.75 8.93 0.80
CA LEU A 22 -6.78 9.38 2.19
C LEU A 22 -5.75 10.48 2.47
N ALA A 23 -4.55 10.39 1.91
CA ALA A 23 -3.54 11.44 2.00
C ALA A 23 -4.03 12.76 1.38
N ALA A 24 -4.68 12.69 0.22
CA ALA A 24 -5.23 13.87 -0.46
C ALA A 24 -6.39 14.53 0.30
N GLN A 25 -7.19 13.75 1.02
CA GLN A 25 -8.35 14.22 1.78
C GLN A 25 -8.02 14.62 3.23
N SER A 26 -6.85 14.24 3.75
CA SER A 26 -6.48 14.50 5.14
C SER A 26 -6.11 15.96 5.37
N HIS A 27 -6.83 16.60 6.30
CA HIS A 27 -6.53 17.94 6.78
C HIS A 27 -5.52 17.95 7.94
N ASN A 28 -5.25 16.78 8.54
CA ASN A 28 -4.25 16.63 9.60
C ASN A 28 -2.89 16.26 8.95
N PRO A 29 -1.83 17.07 9.17
CA PRO A 29 -0.54 16.86 8.53
C PRO A 29 0.13 15.54 8.95
N VAL A 30 0.01 15.13 10.22
CA VAL A 30 0.58 13.88 10.73
C VAL A 30 -0.12 12.66 10.11
N ILE A 31 -1.45 12.70 10.03
CA ILE A 31 -2.23 11.61 9.40
C ILE A 31 -1.92 11.53 7.90
N ARG A 32 -1.76 12.67 7.23
CA ARG A 32 -1.38 12.73 5.82
C ARG A 32 -0.01 12.08 5.60
N GLU A 33 0.99 12.41 6.42
CA GLU A 33 2.33 11.81 6.34
C GLU A 33 2.30 10.29 6.55
N LEU A 34 1.49 9.80 7.50
CA LEU A 34 1.31 8.36 7.71
C LEU A 34 0.78 7.67 6.44
N HIS A 35 -0.24 8.24 5.78
CA HIS A 35 -0.74 7.68 4.53
C HIS A 35 0.31 7.68 3.42
N LEU A 36 1.13 8.74 3.32
CA LEU A 36 2.21 8.81 2.34
C LEU A 36 3.32 7.77 2.61
N GLU A 37 3.64 7.51 3.88
CA GLU A 37 4.60 6.46 4.22
C GLU A 37 4.06 5.07 3.87
N TYR A 38 2.77 4.81 4.08
CA TYR A 38 2.14 3.56 3.60
C TYR A 38 2.20 3.42 2.09
N VAL A 39 1.99 4.51 1.32
CA VAL A 39 2.16 4.47 -0.14
C VAL A 39 3.58 4.05 -0.49
N ARG A 40 4.59 4.69 0.09
CA ARG A 40 6.02 4.36 -0.15
C ARG A 40 6.33 2.90 0.14
N LEU A 41 5.87 2.39 1.28
CA LEU A 41 6.10 0.99 1.68
C LEU A 41 5.41 0.00 0.74
N TYR A 42 4.18 0.28 0.30
CA TYR A 42 3.47 -0.61 -0.63
C TYR A 42 4.05 -0.57 -2.05
N GLU A 43 4.56 0.57 -2.52
CA GLU A 43 5.32 0.63 -3.78
C GLU A 43 6.53 -0.30 -3.73
N GLN A 44 7.31 -0.24 -2.65
CA GLN A 44 8.46 -1.13 -2.45
C GLN A 44 8.06 -2.61 -2.44
N MET A 45 6.96 -2.97 -1.79
CA MET A 45 6.48 -4.36 -1.75
C MET A 45 5.99 -4.86 -3.11
N MET A 46 5.52 -3.97 -3.99
CA MET A 46 5.12 -4.32 -5.35
C MET A 46 6.28 -4.38 -6.34
N GLU A 47 7.38 -3.68 -6.06
CA GLU A 47 8.62 -3.69 -6.85
C GLU A 47 9.51 -4.88 -6.51
N GLN A 48 9.43 -5.41 -5.30
CA GLN A 48 10.14 -6.63 -4.96
C GLN A 48 9.56 -7.81 -5.76
N PRO A 49 10.41 -8.58 -6.48
CA PRO A 49 9.96 -9.85 -7.02
C PRO A 49 9.46 -10.68 -5.85
N GLN A 50 8.21 -11.13 -5.90
CA GLN A 50 7.70 -12.11 -4.95
C GLN A 50 8.60 -13.34 -5.08
N SER A 51 9.62 -13.44 -4.23
CA SER A 51 10.49 -14.61 -4.14
C SER A 51 9.58 -15.80 -3.88
N ALA A 52 9.52 -16.68 -4.88
CA ALA A 52 8.66 -17.85 -4.94
C ALA A 52 9.07 -18.92 -3.92
#